data_AF-A0A7W9IN05-F1
#
_entry.id   AF-A0A7W9IN05-F1
#
_cell.length_a   1.000
_cell.length_b   1.000
_cell.length_c   1.000
_cell.angle_alpha   90.00
_cell.angle_beta   90.00
_cell.angle_gamma   90.00
#
_symmetry.space_group_name_H-M   'P 1'
#
loop_
_entity.id
_entity.type
_entity.pdbx_description
1 polymer ?
#
loop_
_entity_poly.entity_id
_entity_poly.type
_entity_poly.pdbx_seq_one_letter_code
_entity_poly.pdbx_strand_id
1 'polypeptide(L)'
;MSTPHRVFALLVRDIEADGGLEMAQPVGWRFLLESGGNVLAGAEVSETPERTFPPTFYRSSSVGATATAVRAARALPQLRLAGFDLRLLRIPELYQVALWLHSPNTDLLIPLAPSPIGREGQVTPPPLFFRELAARAQEYRARQPRDREPT
;
A
#
# COMPACT_ATOMS: atom_id res chain seq x y z
N MET A 1 -15.67 -13.99 3.46
CA MET A 1 -14.35 -13.49 3.00
C MET A 1 -14.59 -12.17 2.30
N SER A 2 -13.74 -11.17 2.54
CA SER A 2 -13.84 -9.89 1.81
C SER A 2 -13.49 -10.08 0.33
N THR A 3 -13.85 -9.12 -0.52
CA THR A 3 -13.27 -9.01 -1.86
C THR A 3 -11.73 -8.98 -1.74
N PRO A 4 -10.99 -9.78 -2.53
CA PRO A 4 -9.54 -9.73 -2.53
C PRO A 4 -9.03 -8.41 -3.11
N HIS A 5 -7.88 -7.96 -2.62
CA HIS A 5 -7.23 -6.74 -3.11
C HIS A 5 -5.95 -7.14 -3.82
N ARG A 6 -5.74 -6.66 -5.05
CA ARG A 6 -4.45 -6.83 -5.74
C ARG A 6 -3.40 -6.01 -5.01
N VAL A 7 -2.23 -6.61 -4.80
CA VAL A 7 -1.09 -5.96 -4.16
C VAL A 7 -0.10 -5.53 -5.23
N PHE A 8 0.28 -4.27 -5.17
CA PHE A 8 1.30 -3.65 -6.00
C PHE A 8 2.48 -3.22 -5.15
N ALA A 9 3.68 -3.32 -5.71
CA ALA A 9 4.90 -2.78 -5.12
C ALA A 9 5.47 -1.67 -6.02
N LEU A 10 5.97 -0.62 -5.39
CA LEU A 10 6.72 0.46 -6.00
C LEU A 10 8.01 0.65 -5.20
N LEU A 11 9.11 0.89 -5.91
CA LEU A 11 10.43 0.96 -5.29
C LEU A 11 10.86 2.41 -5.14
N VAL A 12 11.68 2.70 -4.12
CA VAL A 12 12.07 4.09 -3.81
C VAL A 12 12.80 4.75 -4.98
N ARG A 13 13.61 3.98 -5.71
CA ARG A 13 14.31 4.47 -6.90
C ARG A 13 13.37 5.01 -7.98
N ASP A 14 12.17 4.45 -8.10
CA ASP A 14 11.20 4.87 -9.13
C ASP A 14 10.56 6.20 -8.72
N ILE A 15 10.34 6.40 -7.42
CA ILE A 15 9.88 7.68 -6.85
C ILE A 15 10.95 8.76 -6.99
N GLU A 16 12.22 8.42 -6.73
CA GLU A 16 13.36 9.34 -6.89
C GLU A 16 13.60 9.74 -8.35
N ALA A 17 13.17 8.93 -9.32
CA ALA A 17 13.20 9.22 -10.73
C ALA A 17 11.95 9.98 -11.23
N ASP A 18 11.22 10.64 -10.30
CA ASP A 18 9.95 11.34 -10.55
C ASP A 18 8.81 10.46 -11.09
N GLY A 19 8.91 9.14 -10.92
CA GLY A 19 7.85 8.18 -11.23
C GLY A 19 6.78 8.10 -10.13
N GLY A 20 5.65 7.49 -10.48
CA GLY A 20 4.47 7.38 -9.63
C GLY A 20 3.78 6.01 -9.70
N LEU A 21 2.46 6.02 -9.68
CA LEU A 21 1.63 4.81 -9.64
C LEU A 21 1.77 3.96 -10.90
N GLU A 22 2.09 4.56 -12.03
CA GLU A 22 2.34 3.90 -13.31
C GLU A 22 3.55 2.96 -13.29
N MET A 23 4.48 3.16 -12.35
CA MET A 23 5.65 2.30 -12.18
C MET A 23 5.34 1.08 -11.28
N ALA A 24 4.22 1.10 -10.54
CA ALA A 24 3.88 0.07 -9.57
C ALA A 24 3.56 -1.27 -10.25
N GLN A 25 4.21 -2.34 -9.80
CA GLN A 25 4.07 -3.68 -10.38
C GLN A 25 3.18 -4.57 -9.51
N PRO A 26 2.30 -5.40 -10.10
CA PRO A 26 1.54 -6.38 -9.33
C PRO A 26 2.48 -7.44 -8.76
N VAL A 27 2.39 -7.69 -7.46
CA VAL A 27 3.24 -8.66 -6.74
C VAL A 27 2.44 -9.75 -6.03
N GLY A 28 1.11 -9.70 -6.16
CA GLY A 28 0.23 -10.74 -5.62
C GLY A 28 -1.14 -10.23 -5.18
N TRP A 29 -1.72 -10.93 -4.21
CA TRP A 29 -3.07 -10.71 -3.72
C TRP A 29 -3.14 -10.76 -2.20
N ARG A 30 -4.06 -10.00 -1.63
CA ARG A 30 -4.39 -10.03 -0.21
C ARG A 30 -5.88 -10.30 0.01
N PHE A 31 -6.14 -11.20 0.94
CA PHE A 31 -7.48 -11.59 1.38
C PHE A 31 -7.65 -11.22 2.85
N LEU A 32 -8.81 -10.67 3.22
CA LEU A 32 -9.18 -10.48 4.62
C LEU A 32 -10.16 -11.59 5.02
N LEU A 33 -9.78 -12.31 6.07
CA LEU A 33 -10.57 -13.40 6.64
C LEU A 33 -11.46 -12.83 7.74
N GLU A 34 -12.77 -12.99 7.57
CA GLU A 34 -13.79 -12.36 8.39
C GLU A 34 -14.71 -13.41 9.02
N SER A 35 -15.11 -13.17 10.26
CA SER A 35 -16.18 -13.91 10.94
C SER A 35 -17.00 -12.94 11.79
N GLY A 36 -18.33 -13.03 11.70
CA GLY A 36 -19.24 -12.15 12.45
C GLY A 36 -19.00 -10.65 12.22
N GLY A 37 -18.57 -10.24 11.02
CA GLY A 37 -18.26 -8.85 10.68
C GLY A 37 -16.89 -8.33 11.17
N ASN A 38 -16.12 -9.17 11.87
CA ASN A 38 -14.78 -8.84 12.34
C ASN A 38 -13.71 -9.47 11.46
N VAL A 39 -12.72 -8.68 11.05
CA VAL A 39 -11.53 -9.22 10.36
C VAL A 39 -10.63 -9.89 11.39
N LEU A 40 -10.42 -11.20 11.24
CA LEU A 40 -9.69 -12.04 12.18
C LEU A 40 -8.23 -12.28 11.78
N ALA A 41 -7.96 -12.28 10.47
CA ALA A 41 -6.66 -12.60 9.88
C ALA A 41 -6.54 -12.04 8.45
N GLY A 42 -5.31 -11.94 7.97
CA GLY A 42 -4.98 -11.73 6.56
C GLY A 42 -4.43 -13.01 5.94
N ALA A 43 -4.62 -13.17 4.64
CA ALA A 43 -3.88 -14.12 3.83
C ALA A 43 -3.27 -13.39 2.63
N GLU A 44 -2.04 -13.74 2.28
CA GLU A 44 -1.34 -13.16 1.13
C GLU A 44 -0.79 -14.24 0.22
N VAL A 45 -1.00 -14.04 -1.07
CA VAL A 45 -0.43 -14.84 -2.15
C VAL A 45 0.56 -13.96 -2.87
N SER A 46 1.83 -14.37 -2.94
CA SER A 46 2.84 -13.68 -3.74
C SER A 46 2.88 -14.26 -5.14
N GLU A 47 3.18 -13.40 -6.12
CA GLU A 47 3.26 -13.76 -7.53
C GLU A 47 4.50 -13.11 -8.17
N THR A 48 5.20 -13.86 -9.02
CA THR A 48 6.07 -13.34 -10.09
C THR A 48 5.41 -13.65 -11.43
N PRO A 49 5.89 -13.10 -12.56
CA PRO A 49 5.35 -13.45 -13.87
C PRO A 49 5.37 -14.96 -14.16
N GLU A 50 6.31 -15.71 -13.57
CA GLU A 50 6.51 -17.14 -13.81
C GLU A 50 5.85 -18.05 -12.77
N ARG A 51 5.52 -17.54 -11.58
CA ARG A 51 5.11 -18.39 -10.46
C ARG A 51 4.17 -17.70 -9.48
N THR A 52 3.16 -18.45 -9.04
CA THR A 52 2.34 -18.14 -7.87
C THR A 52 2.80 -18.98 -6.68
N PHE A 53 2.91 -18.36 -5.51
CA PHE A 53 3.32 -19.02 -4.27
C PHE A 53 2.11 -19.40 -3.41
N PRO A 54 2.22 -20.42 -2.54
CA PRO A 54 1.17 -20.74 -1.58
C PRO A 54 0.84 -19.54 -0.67
N PRO A 55 -0.42 -19.43 -0.20
CA PRO A 55 -0.82 -18.34 0.67
C PRO A 55 -0.12 -18.40 2.03
N THR A 56 0.34 -17.25 2.51
CA THR A 56 0.79 -17.05 3.89
C THR A 56 -0.32 -16.41 4.71
N PHE A 57 -0.65 -17.01 5.85
CA PHE A 57 -1.68 -16.51 6.77
C PHE A 57 -1.05 -15.78 7.95
N TYR A 58 -1.61 -14.64 8.34
CA TYR A 58 -1.08 -13.84 9.44
C TYR A 58 -2.18 -13.15 10.25
N ARG A 59 -1.89 -12.91 11.53
CA ARG A 59 -2.74 -12.19 12.48
C ARG A 59 -1.90 -11.06 13.09
N SER A 60 -1.87 -9.90 12.44
CA SER A 60 -1.09 -8.74 12.89
C SER A 60 -1.99 -7.51 13.04
N SER A 61 -1.52 -6.49 13.77
CA SER A 61 -2.23 -5.20 13.91
C SER A 61 -2.52 -4.52 12.56
N SER A 62 -1.68 -4.77 11.55
CA SER A 62 -1.87 -4.29 10.18
C SER A 62 -3.19 -4.79 9.55
N VAL A 63 -3.67 -5.96 9.95
CA VAL A 63 -4.97 -6.51 9.51
C VAL A 63 -6.12 -5.61 9.99
N GLY A 64 -6.09 -5.19 11.26
CA GLY A 64 -7.10 -4.29 11.85
C GLY A 64 -7.06 -2.89 11.24
N ALA A 65 -5.86 -2.32 11.08
CA ALA A 65 -5.67 -1.01 10.44
C ALA A 65 -6.21 -1.00 9.00
N THR A 66 -5.90 -2.06 8.24
CA THR A 66 -6.45 -2.27 6.90
C THR A 66 -7.97 -2.35 6.93
N ALA A 67 -8.55 -3.19 7.78
CA ALA A 67 -9.99 -3.37 7.85
C ALA A 67 -10.73 -2.05 8.10
N THR A 68 -10.21 -1.25 9.04
CA THR A 68 -10.74 0.09 9.35
C THR A 68 -10.63 1.02 8.15
N ALA A 69 -9.48 1.09 7.49
CA ALA A 69 -9.30 1.93 6.32
C ALA A 69 -10.18 1.50 5.14
N VAL A 70 -10.35 0.20 4.90
CA VAL A 70 -11.22 -0.31 3.83
C VAL A 70 -12.68 0.04 4.12
N ARG A 71 -13.15 -0.11 5.37
CA ARG A 71 -14.50 0.32 5.75
C ARG A 71 -14.68 1.83 5.58
N ALA A 72 -13.71 2.64 6.02
CA ALA A 72 -13.76 4.09 5.86
C ALA A 72 -13.79 4.50 4.38
N ALA A 73 -12.95 3.89 3.54
CA ALA A 73 -12.91 4.13 2.10
C ALA A 73 -14.26 3.83 1.44
N ARG A 74 -14.90 2.70 1.80
CA ARG A 74 -16.20 2.30 1.25
C ARG A 74 -17.35 3.19 1.72
N ALA A 75 -17.22 3.84 2.88
CA ALA A 75 -18.24 4.72 3.43
C ALA A 75 -18.29 6.10 2.77
N LEU A 76 -17.24 6.50 2.04
CA LEU A 76 -17.18 7.81 1.38
C LEU A 76 -18.08 7.84 0.13
N PRO A 77 -19.16 8.65 0.11
CA PRO A 77 -20.14 8.64 -0.98
C PRO A 77 -19.53 8.93 -2.36
N GLN A 78 -18.58 9.87 -2.41
CA GLN A 78 -17.86 10.25 -3.63
C GLN A 78 -17.02 9.09 -4.19
N LEU A 79 -16.51 8.21 -3.31
CA LEU A 79 -15.77 7.03 -3.74
C LEU A 79 -16.71 5.93 -4.21
N ARG A 80 -17.87 5.78 -3.57
CA ARG A 80 -18.87 4.77 -3.95
C ARG A 80 -19.43 5.01 -5.36
N LEU A 81 -19.58 6.26 -5.77
CA LEU A 81 -20.13 6.64 -7.07
C LEU A 81 -19.16 6.44 -8.24
N ALA A 82 -17.85 6.51 -7.99
CA ALA A 82 -16.82 6.50 -9.04
C ALA A 82 -16.35 5.09 -9.46
N GLY A 83 -16.87 4.02 -8.84
CA GLY A 83 -16.57 2.64 -9.24
C GLY A 83 -15.10 2.25 -9.06
N PHE A 84 -14.48 2.68 -7.96
CA PHE A 84 -13.06 2.38 -7.69
C PHE A 84 -12.80 0.88 -7.51
N ASP A 85 -11.73 0.41 -8.17
CA ASP A 85 -11.02 -0.82 -7.84
C ASP A 85 -10.13 -0.57 -6.61
N LEU A 86 -10.22 -1.46 -5.62
CA LEU A 86 -9.51 -1.32 -4.36
C LEU A 86 -8.26 -2.19 -4.37
N ARG A 87 -7.11 -1.53 -4.46
CA ARG A 87 -5.78 -2.12 -4.53
C ARG A 87 -5.01 -1.82 -3.24
N LEU A 88 -3.89 -2.51 -3.06
CA LEU A 88 -2.91 -2.23 -2.01
C LEU A 88 -1.60 -1.81 -2.66
N LEU A 89 -1.05 -0.67 -2.28
CA LEU A 89 0.29 -0.23 -2.69
C LEU A 89 1.27 -0.44 -1.54
N ARG A 90 2.45 -0.99 -1.84
CA ARG A 90 3.57 -1.18 -0.92
C ARG A 90 4.80 -0.46 -1.42
N ILE A 91 5.49 0.22 -0.52
CA ILE A 91 6.85 0.74 -0.72
C ILE A 91 7.70 0.13 0.41
N PRO A 92 8.19 -1.10 0.22
CA PRO A 92 8.84 -1.88 1.28
C PRO A 92 10.00 -1.14 1.97
N GLU A 93 10.82 -0.45 1.20
CA GLU A 93 12.02 0.25 1.69
C GLU A 93 11.70 1.40 2.65
N LEU A 94 10.49 1.94 2.60
CA LEU A 94 10.01 2.98 3.51
C LEU A 94 9.01 2.46 4.54
N TYR A 95 8.74 1.14 4.56
CA TYR A 95 7.68 0.53 5.35
C TYR A 95 6.31 1.19 5.15
N GLN A 96 6.07 1.78 3.96
CA GLN A 96 4.80 2.42 3.64
C GLN A 96 3.85 1.43 2.97
N VAL A 97 2.62 1.38 3.46
CA VAL A 97 1.51 0.67 2.81
C VAL A 97 0.32 1.63 2.67
N ALA A 98 -0.36 1.63 1.52
CA ALA A 98 -1.55 2.46 1.31
C ALA A 98 -2.64 1.65 0.60
N LEU A 99 -3.92 1.93 0.93
CA LEU A 99 -4.99 1.56 0.01
C LEU A 99 -4.88 2.46 -1.20
N TRP A 100 -4.96 1.84 -2.38
CA TRP A 100 -4.97 2.54 -3.65
C TRP A 100 -6.35 2.35 -4.28
N LEU A 101 -7.08 3.45 -4.36
CA LEU A 101 -8.38 3.50 -4.99
C LEU A 101 -8.18 3.94 -6.42
N HIS A 102 -8.32 2.99 -7.33
CA HIS A 102 -8.06 3.19 -8.74
C HIS A 102 -9.35 3.23 -9.55
N SER A 103 -9.49 4.21 -10.41
CA SER A 103 -10.52 4.29 -11.44
C SER A 103 -9.86 4.74 -12.75
N PRO A 104 -10.52 4.59 -13.90
CA PRO A 104 -9.97 5.06 -15.17
C PRO A 104 -9.62 6.56 -15.19
N ASN A 105 -10.26 7.38 -14.34
CA ASN A 105 -10.16 8.83 -14.39
C ASN A 105 -9.41 9.42 -13.19
N THR A 106 -9.18 8.64 -12.14
CA THR A 106 -8.71 9.17 -10.85
C THR A 106 -8.08 8.07 -10.03
N ASP A 107 -6.98 8.43 -9.37
CA ASP A 107 -6.33 7.63 -8.34
C ASP A 107 -6.30 8.39 -7.02
N LEU A 108 -6.58 7.68 -5.93
CA LEU A 108 -6.49 8.20 -4.56
C LEU A 108 -5.79 7.19 -3.67
N LEU A 109 -5.00 7.69 -2.72
CA LEU A 109 -4.25 6.87 -1.77
C LEU A 109 -4.73 7.14 -0.35
N ILE A 110 -4.87 6.07 0.44
CA ILE A 110 -5.14 6.17 1.87
C ILE A 110 -4.01 5.44 2.60
N PRO A 111 -3.02 6.18 3.16
CA PRO A 111 -1.93 5.58 3.91
C PRO A 111 -2.47 4.73 5.07
N LEU A 112 -1.88 3.56 5.27
CA LEU A 112 -2.22 2.67 6.38
C LEU A 112 -1.23 2.87 7.52
N ALA A 113 -1.72 2.68 8.74
CA ALA A 113 -0.88 2.76 9.93
C ALA A 113 0.03 1.52 10.07
N PRO A 114 1.29 1.73 10.51
CA PRO A 114 1.99 3.02 10.65
C PRO A 114 2.42 3.57 9.28
N SER A 115 2.44 4.90 9.12
CA SER A 115 2.86 5.58 7.89
C SER A 115 4.01 6.57 8.16
N PRO A 116 5.15 6.45 7.46
CA PRO A 116 6.25 7.43 7.57
C PRO A 116 5.88 8.87 7.17
N ILE A 117 4.76 9.06 6.48
CA ILE A 117 4.28 10.39 6.04
C ILE A 117 3.20 10.98 6.96
N GLY A 118 2.83 10.32 8.05
CA GLY A 118 1.92 10.85 9.09
C GLY A 118 0.50 11.18 8.60
N ARG A 119 0.02 10.46 7.59
CA ARG A 119 -1.28 10.67 6.93
C ARG A 119 -2.18 9.43 6.97
N GLU A 120 -2.02 8.60 7.98
CA GLU A 120 -2.80 7.39 8.18
C GLU A 120 -4.31 7.66 8.11
N GLY A 121 -5.02 6.91 7.28
CA GLY A 121 -6.47 7.02 7.10
C GLY A 121 -6.95 8.24 6.30
N GLN A 122 -6.06 9.15 5.88
CA GLN A 122 -6.42 10.33 5.12
C GLN A 122 -6.43 10.05 3.62
N VAL A 123 -7.48 10.49 2.92
CA VAL A 123 -7.51 10.49 1.45
C VAL A 123 -6.47 11.48 0.93
N THR A 124 -5.48 10.96 0.21
CA THR A 124 -4.29 11.68 -0.24
C THR A 124 -4.16 11.55 -1.76
N PRO A 125 -4.13 12.66 -2.51
CA PRO A 125 -3.85 12.62 -3.95
C PRO A 125 -2.43 12.14 -4.24
N PRO A 126 -2.18 11.43 -5.36
CA PRO A 126 -0.86 10.88 -5.68
C PRO A 126 0.29 11.91 -5.66
N PRO A 127 0.15 13.14 -6.22
CA PRO A 127 1.25 14.12 -6.17
C PRO A 127 1.67 14.51 -4.75
N LEU A 128 0.69 14.63 -3.83
CA LEU A 128 0.97 14.90 -2.42
C LEU A 128 1.64 13.69 -1.77
N PHE A 129 1.12 12.49 -2.00
CA PHE A 129 1.65 11.25 -1.43
C PHE A 129 3.12 11.01 -1.82
N PHE A 130 3.46 11.15 -3.10
CA PHE A 130 4.83 10.92 -3.57
C PHE A 130 5.80 12.00 -3.13
N ARG A 131 5.38 13.27 -3.06
CA ARG A 131 6.22 14.34 -2.52
C ARG A 131 6.64 14.07 -1.08
N GLU A 132 5.71 13.66 -0.23
CA GLU A 132 6.00 13.34 1.17
C GLU A 132 6.90 12.09 1.28
N LEU A 133 6.69 11.08 0.43
CA LEU A 133 7.56 9.89 0.40
C LEU A 133 8.97 10.20 -0.08
N ALA A 134 9.13 11.04 -1.11
CA ALA A 134 10.43 11.46 -1.60
C ALA A 134 11.22 12.18 -0.50
N ALA A 135 10.58 13.06 0.27
CA ALA A 135 11.18 13.69 1.44
C ALA A 135 11.64 12.66 2.49
N ARG A 136 10.82 11.64 2.77
CA ARG A 136 11.19 10.57 3.71
C ARG A 136 12.31 9.66 3.19
N ALA A 137 12.36 9.38 1.89
CA ALA A 137 13.44 8.62 1.27
C ALA A 137 14.79 9.34 1.40
N GLN A 138 14.81 10.65 1.14
CA GLN A 138 16.01 11.49 1.29
C GLN A 138 16.49 11.50 2.75
N GLU A 139 15.57 11.65 3.71
CA GLU A 139 15.90 11.60 5.14
C GLU A 139 16.46 10.23 5.56
N TYR A 140 15.90 9.13 5.06
CA TYR A 140 16.38 7.79 5.37
C TYR A 140 17.80 7.57 4.83
N ARG A 141 18.08 7.99 3.59
CA ARG A 141 19.43 7.95 3.01
C ARG A 141 20.42 8.81 3.79
N ALA A 142 20.04 10.01 4.20
CA ALA A 142 20.92 10.91 4.95
C ALA A 142 21.33 10.33 6.32
N ARG A 143 20.51 9.44 6.90
CA ARG A 143 20.78 8.77 8.17
C ARG A 143 21.56 7.46 8.01
N GLN A 144 21.59 6.88 6.81
CA GLN A 144 22.42 5.71 6.57
C GLN A 144 23.90 6.13 6.47
N PRO A 145 24.81 5.55 7.27
CA PRO A 145 26.23 5.79 7.09
C PRO A 145 26.61 5.35 5.67
N ARG A 146 27.39 6.17 4.95
CA ARG A 146 27.99 5.74 3.68
C ARG A 146 28.77 4.45 3.98
N ASP A 147 28.43 3.37 3.30
CA ASP A 147 29.12 2.09 3.48
C ASP A 147 30.64 2.32 3.48
N ARG A 148 31.30 1.81 4.52
CA ARG A 148 32.76 1.75 4.58
C ARG A 148 33.25 1.04 3.33
N GLU A 149 34.10 1.69 2.55
CA GLU A 149 34.86 1.02 1.49
C GLU A 149 35.54 -0.22 2.10
N PRO A 150 35.41 -1.41 1.47
CA PRO A 150 36.21 -2.55 1.88
C PRO A 150 37.67 -2.18 1.66
N THR A 151 38.41 -2.12 2.76
CA THR A 151 39.87 -1.92 2.80
C THR A 151 40.58 -3.13 2.20
#